data_AF-D4BL67-F1
#
_entry.id   AF-D4BL67-F1
#
_cell.length_a   1.000
_cell.length_b   1.000
_cell.length_c   1.000
_cell.angle_alpha   90.00
_cell.angle_beta   90.00
_cell.angle_gamma   90.00
#
_symmetry.space_group_name_H-M   'P 1'
#
loop_
_entity.id
_entity.type
_entity.pdbx_description
1 polymer ?
#
loop_
_entity_poly.entity_id
_entity_poly.type
_entity_poly.pdbx_seq_one_letter_code
_entity_poly.pdbx_strand_id
1 'polypeptide(L)'
;TLTAKAGGADAGQSKTSSFVADTATAHVSTLTIDTDGSVANGTAQNSATATVVDSQNNILANTTVNWTVTGSAGLTSGTSTTNGSGQAVMTFTDTKAETVTLTAKAGSSDAGQSKTSSFVADTATAHVSTLTIDTDGSVANGTAQNSATATVVDSQNNILANTTVNWTVTGSAGLTSGTSTTNGSGQAVMTFTDT
;
A
#
# COMPACT_ATOMS: atom_id res chain seq x y z
N THR A 1 29.32 -25.06 -24.09
CA THR A 1 30.41 -26.04 -24.21
C THR A 1 31.08 -25.87 -25.54
N LEU A 2 32.40 -25.74 -25.55
CA LEU A 2 33.20 -25.71 -26.76
C LEU A 2 33.81 -27.09 -26.97
N THR A 3 33.74 -27.60 -28.20
CA THR A 3 34.31 -28.90 -28.58
C THR A 3 35.29 -28.71 -29.72
N ALA A 4 36.51 -29.23 -29.58
CA ALA A 4 37.52 -29.26 -30.64
C ALA A 4 37.72 -30.70 -31.12
N LYS A 5 37.81 -30.90 -32.46
CA LYS A 5 38.05 -32.18 -33.12
C LYS A 5 39.02 -32.03 -34.30
N ALA A 6 39.90 -32.99 -34.50
CA ALA A 6 40.72 -33.15 -35.70
C ALA A 6 40.12 -34.22 -36.64
N GLY A 7 39.43 -33.79 -37.69
CA GLY A 7 38.86 -34.70 -38.70
C GLY A 7 37.71 -35.59 -38.20
N GLY A 8 37.23 -36.48 -39.05
CA GLY A 8 35.99 -37.26 -38.82
C GLY A 8 36.11 -38.41 -37.81
N ALA A 9 37.32 -38.90 -37.53
CA ALA A 9 37.56 -40.02 -36.62
C ALA A 9 37.92 -39.58 -35.18
N ASP A 10 38.15 -38.29 -34.94
CA ASP A 10 38.52 -37.79 -33.62
C ASP A 10 37.29 -37.69 -32.70
N ALA A 11 37.39 -38.33 -31.54
CA ALA A 11 36.40 -38.23 -30.47
C ALA A 11 36.25 -36.78 -29.98
N GLY A 12 37.31 -35.99 -30.10
CA GLY A 12 37.37 -34.60 -29.68
C GLY A 12 37.59 -34.41 -28.20
N GLN A 13 37.76 -33.14 -27.83
CA GLN A 13 37.79 -32.71 -26.43
C GLN A 13 36.78 -31.58 -26.24
N SER A 14 36.01 -31.66 -25.15
CA SER A 14 35.03 -30.65 -24.78
C SER A 14 35.42 -29.94 -23.48
N LYS A 15 35.24 -28.62 -23.45
CA LYS A 15 35.29 -27.83 -22.22
C LYS A 15 34.09 -26.89 -22.13
N THR A 16 33.59 -26.69 -20.93
CA THR A 16 32.52 -25.72 -20.68
C THR A 16 33.10 -24.32 -20.54
N SER A 17 32.43 -23.34 -21.14
CA SER A 17 32.69 -21.92 -20.95
C SER A 17 31.34 -21.26 -20.66
N SER A 18 31.35 -20.22 -19.84
CA SER A 18 30.17 -19.44 -19.46
C SER A 18 30.50 -17.95 -19.53
N PHE A 19 29.56 -17.18 -20.06
CA PHE A 19 29.54 -15.73 -19.88
C PHE A 19 28.77 -15.41 -18.60
N VAL A 20 29.19 -14.36 -17.90
CA VAL A 20 28.51 -13.84 -16.71
C VAL A 20 27.92 -12.48 -17.01
N ALA A 21 26.81 -12.15 -16.33
CA ALA A 21 26.17 -10.85 -16.48
C ALA A 21 27.04 -9.73 -15.91
N ASP A 22 26.91 -8.53 -16.46
CA ASP A 22 27.72 -7.38 -16.07
C ASP A 22 27.11 -6.62 -14.88
N THR A 23 27.68 -6.82 -13.70
CA THR A 23 27.23 -6.14 -12.47
C THR A 23 27.45 -4.63 -12.50
N ALA A 24 28.35 -4.10 -13.36
CA ALA A 24 28.59 -2.67 -13.44
C ALA A 24 27.44 -1.91 -14.13
N THR A 25 26.65 -2.60 -14.95
CA THR A 25 25.48 -2.02 -15.65
C THR A 25 24.15 -2.53 -15.10
N ALA A 26 24.17 -3.07 -13.88
CA ALA A 26 22.97 -3.49 -13.16
C ALA A 26 21.95 -2.34 -13.03
N HIS A 27 20.69 -2.64 -13.27
CA HIS A 27 19.57 -1.72 -13.05
C HIS A 27 18.27 -2.50 -12.81
N VAL A 28 17.30 -1.86 -12.14
CA VAL A 28 15.96 -2.42 -11.98
C VAL A 28 15.20 -2.29 -13.30
N SER A 29 14.97 -3.42 -13.96
CA SER A 29 14.19 -3.49 -15.21
C SER A 29 12.70 -3.36 -14.97
N THR A 30 12.19 -3.99 -13.90
CA THR A 30 10.77 -3.99 -13.55
C THR A 30 10.60 -3.89 -12.05
N LEU A 31 9.51 -3.24 -11.65
CA LEU A 31 9.01 -3.21 -10.28
C LEU A 31 7.51 -3.50 -10.31
N THR A 32 7.09 -4.53 -9.60
CA THR A 32 5.69 -4.94 -9.43
C THR A 32 5.27 -4.80 -7.98
N ILE A 33 4.04 -4.35 -7.75
CA ILE A 33 3.39 -4.47 -6.45
C ILE A 33 2.64 -5.79 -6.47
N ASP A 34 2.98 -6.70 -5.57
CA ASP A 34 2.46 -8.06 -5.52
C ASP A 34 1.31 -8.18 -4.52
N THR A 35 1.35 -7.38 -3.45
CA THR A 35 0.24 -7.22 -2.49
C THR A 35 0.02 -5.73 -2.25
N ASP A 36 -1.23 -5.30 -2.39
CA ASP A 36 -1.63 -3.90 -2.27
C ASP A 36 -2.93 -3.78 -1.46
N GLY A 37 -3.20 -2.59 -0.92
CA GLY A 37 -4.45 -2.29 -0.21
C GLY A 37 -4.55 -2.94 1.17
N SER A 38 -3.43 -3.27 1.81
CA SER A 38 -3.44 -3.84 3.17
C SER A 38 -3.98 -2.85 4.20
N VAL A 39 -4.52 -3.39 5.29
CA VAL A 39 -5.02 -2.59 6.41
C VAL A 39 -3.86 -1.87 7.11
N ALA A 40 -4.04 -0.58 7.39
CA ALA A 40 -3.07 0.28 8.05
C ALA A 40 -3.00 0.05 9.58
N ASN A 41 -2.76 -1.20 10.01
CA ASN A 41 -2.71 -1.58 11.42
C ASN A 41 -1.28 -1.82 11.96
N GLY A 42 -0.26 -1.52 11.16
CA GLY A 42 1.15 -1.74 11.49
C GLY A 42 1.62 -3.20 11.41
N THR A 43 0.76 -4.13 10.99
CA THR A 43 1.11 -5.57 10.90
C THR A 43 0.78 -6.19 9.54
N ALA A 44 -0.31 -5.76 8.89
CA ALA A 44 -0.63 -6.20 7.54
C ALA A 44 0.36 -5.59 6.54
N GLN A 45 0.82 -6.40 5.59
CA GLN A 45 1.94 -6.08 4.72
C GLN A 45 1.49 -5.94 3.28
N ASN A 46 1.91 -4.84 2.65
CA ASN A 46 2.05 -4.80 1.21
C ASN A 46 3.42 -5.37 0.81
N SER A 47 3.53 -5.82 -0.44
CA SER A 47 4.75 -6.43 -0.95
C SER A 47 5.00 -6.07 -2.40
N ALA A 48 6.28 -6.08 -2.79
CA ALA A 48 6.72 -5.73 -4.13
C ALA A 48 7.95 -6.54 -4.55
N THR A 49 8.08 -6.77 -5.85
CA THR A 49 9.20 -7.48 -6.46
C THR A 49 9.89 -6.61 -7.50
N ALA A 50 11.21 -6.44 -7.35
CA ALA A 50 12.07 -5.79 -8.33
C ALA A 50 12.87 -6.86 -9.10
N THR A 51 12.92 -6.76 -10.44
CA THR A 51 13.78 -7.61 -11.28
C THR A 51 14.98 -6.83 -11.77
N VAL A 52 16.19 -7.34 -11.50
CA VAL A 52 17.46 -6.69 -11.84
C VAL A 52 18.12 -7.39 -13.03
N VAL A 53 18.54 -6.57 -14.00
CA VAL A 53 19.25 -7.01 -15.19
C VAL A 53 20.44 -6.09 -15.50
N ASP A 54 21.37 -6.54 -16.35
CA ASP A 54 22.41 -5.67 -16.92
C ASP A 54 21.91 -4.94 -18.17
N SER A 55 22.75 -4.10 -18.77
CA SER A 55 22.41 -3.35 -19.99
C SER A 55 22.09 -4.23 -21.22
N GLN A 56 22.37 -5.54 -21.17
CA GLN A 56 22.02 -6.51 -22.22
C GLN A 56 20.79 -7.35 -21.85
N ASN A 57 20.09 -7.03 -20.76
CA ASN A 57 18.95 -7.78 -20.21
C ASN A 57 19.30 -9.18 -19.68
N ASN A 58 20.56 -9.43 -19.30
CA ASN A 58 20.89 -10.66 -18.57
C ASN A 58 20.44 -10.52 -17.12
N ILE A 59 19.89 -11.59 -16.55
CA ILE A 59 19.41 -11.64 -15.16
C ILE A 59 20.59 -11.60 -14.18
N LEU A 60 20.49 -10.76 -13.14
CA LEU A 60 21.52 -10.63 -12.09
C LEU A 60 21.05 -11.18 -10.75
N ALA A 61 21.59 -12.34 -10.37
CA ALA A 61 21.45 -12.88 -9.02
C ALA A 61 22.41 -12.22 -8.03
N ASN A 62 22.12 -12.36 -6.73
CA ASN A 62 22.97 -11.88 -5.63
C ASN A 62 23.30 -10.38 -5.69
N THR A 63 22.42 -9.58 -6.28
CA THR A 63 22.59 -8.13 -6.42
C THR A 63 21.77 -7.40 -5.39
N THR A 64 22.37 -6.43 -4.71
CA THR A 64 21.69 -5.61 -3.70
C THR A 64 20.77 -4.60 -4.38
N VAL A 65 19.50 -4.59 -3.97
CA VAL A 65 18.50 -3.59 -4.32
C VAL A 65 18.25 -2.70 -3.11
N ASN A 66 18.36 -1.39 -3.32
CA ASN A 66 18.06 -0.37 -2.32
C ASN A 66 16.63 0.08 -2.51
N TRP A 67 15.89 0.16 -1.41
CA TRP A 67 14.47 0.49 -1.39
C TRP A 67 14.25 1.78 -0.64
N THR A 68 13.35 2.61 -1.15
CA THR A 68 12.84 3.79 -0.45
C THR A 68 11.34 3.86 -0.61
N VAL A 69 10.64 4.37 0.39
CA VAL A 69 9.20 4.58 0.35
C VAL A 69 8.89 5.99 0.84
N THR A 70 7.91 6.64 0.22
CA THR A 70 7.40 7.95 0.69
C THR A 70 6.41 7.76 1.82
N GLY A 71 6.06 8.84 2.53
CA GLY A 71 5.02 8.81 3.56
C GLY A 71 5.52 8.24 4.88
N SER A 72 4.63 7.56 5.63
CA SER A 72 4.93 6.94 6.92
C SER A 72 5.20 5.43 6.85
N ALA A 73 5.00 4.81 5.69
CA ALA A 73 5.20 3.37 5.54
C ALA A 73 6.62 2.95 5.94
N GLY A 74 6.70 1.86 6.72
CA GLY A 74 7.93 1.24 7.18
C GLY A 74 8.31 0.07 6.30
N LEU A 75 9.50 0.11 5.70
CA LEU A 75 10.10 -1.04 5.03
C LEU A 75 10.62 -2.04 6.06
N THR A 76 10.52 -3.35 5.77
CA THR A 76 11.15 -4.37 6.63
C THR A 76 12.67 -4.31 6.65
N SER A 77 13.28 -3.76 5.59
CA SER A 77 14.71 -3.46 5.47
C SER A 77 14.91 -2.36 4.43
N GLY A 78 15.98 -1.57 4.54
CA GLY A 78 16.35 -0.60 3.49
C GLY A 78 16.89 -1.27 2.21
N THR A 79 17.27 -2.54 2.29
CA THR A 79 17.82 -3.31 1.17
C THR A 79 17.29 -4.74 1.13
N SER A 80 17.29 -5.33 -0.06
CA SER A 80 17.16 -6.78 -0.25
C SER A 80 18.09 -7.27 -1.36
N THR A 81 18.22 -8.58 -1.53
CA THR A 81 19.15 -9.19 -2.49
C THR A 81 18.40 -10.04 -3.49
N THR A 82 18.79 -9.95 -4.77
CA THR A 82 18.14 -10.73 -5.82
C THR A 82 18.44 -12.23 -5.72
N ASN A 83 17.42 -13.05 -5.98
CA ASN A 83 17.55 -14.50 -6.08
C ASN A 83 18.14 -14.94 -7.44
N GLY A 84 18.19 -16.25 -7.71
CA GLY A 84 18.69 -16.82 -8.98
C GLY A 84 17.94 -16.36 -10.25
N SER A 85 16.74 -15.83 -10.10
CA SER A 85 15.92 -15.25 -11.18
C SER A 85 16.04 -13.72 -11.24
N GLY A 86 16.98 -13.13 -10.51
CA GLY A 86 17.21 -11.68 -10.47
C GLY A 86 16.13 -10.90 -9.73
N GLN A 87 15.32 -11.57 -8.92
CA GLN A 87 14.20 -10.95 -8.22
C GLN A 87 14.55 -10.67 -6.77
N ALA A 88 14.36 -9.44 -6.34
CA ALA A 88 14.44 -9.02 -4.95
C ALA A 88 13.05 -8.61 -4.46
N VAL A 89 12.64 -9.14 -3.31
CA VAL A 89 11.33 -8.85 -2.71
C VAL A 89 11.50 -7.84 -1.57
N MET A 90 10.50 -6.97 -1.41
CA MET A 90 10.37 -6.07 -0.28
C MET A 90 8.95 -6.14 0.28
N THR A 91 8.85 -6.16 1.60
CA THR A 91 7.59 -6.05 2.35
C THR A 91 7.59 -4.77 3.17
N PHE A 92 6.42 -4.18 3.35
CA PHE A 92 6.29 -2.94 4.10
C PHE A 92 4.92 -2.83 4.76
N THR A 93 4.86 -2.12 5.87
CA THR A 93 3.67 -1.93 6.71
C THR A 93 3.44 -0.45 6.95
N ASP A 94 2.21 -0.06 7.28
CA ASP A 94 1.90 1.29 7.75
C ASP A 94 0.84 1.23 8.86
N THR A 95 0.81 2.24 9.72
CA THR A 95 -0.29 2.51 10.66
C THR A 95 -1.22 3.60 10.15
N LYS A 96 -0.84 4.29 9.07
CA LYS A 96 -1.63 5.33 8.43
C LYS A 96 -2.24 4.84 7.11
N ALA A 97 -3.53 5.06 6.93
CA ALA A 97 -4.19 4.82 5.66
C ALA A 97 -3.78 5.92 4.66
N GLU A 98 -2.93 5.57 3.70
CA GLU A 98 -2.45 6.48 2.67
C GLU A 98 -1.93 5.75 1.43
N THR A 99 -1.71 6.50 0.35
CA THR A 99 -0.99 6.03 -0.83
C THR A 99 0.48 6.43 -0.72
N VAL A 100 1.37 5.46 -0.83
CA VAL A 100 2.82 5.63 -0.82
C VAL A 100 3.43 5.28 -2.18
N THR A 101 4.61 5.83 -2.47
CA THR A 101 5.41 5.46 -3.63
C THR A 101 6.64 4.70 -3.18
N LEU A 102 6.76 3.45 -3.64
CA LEU A 102 7.92 2.59 -3.43
C LEU A 102 8.88 2.73 -4.61
N THR A 103 10.16 2.89 -4.33
CA THR A 103 11.23 2.98 -5.32
C THR A 103 12.29 1.92 -5.05
N ALA A 104 12.75 1.24 -6.10
CA ALA A 104 13.81 0.24 -6.07
C ALA A 104 14.98 0.66 -6.97
N LYS A 105 16.23 0.48 -6.50
CA LYS A 105 17.47 0.80 -7.24
C LYS A 105 18.53 -0.28 -7.07
N ALA A 106 19.11 -0.74 -8.18
CA ALA A 106 20.23 -1.68 -8.19
C ALA A 106 21.55 -0.94 -8.47
N GLY A 107 22.25 -0.54 -7.42
CA GLY A 107 23.49 0.24 -7.53
C GLY A 107 23.26 1.76 -7.61
N SER A 108 24.36 2.52 -7.59
CA SER A 108 24.33 3.99 -7.49
C SER A 108 24.04 4.72 -8.81
N SER A 109 24.32 4.08 -9.94
CA SER A 109 24.08 4.61 -11.29
C SER A 109 22.66 4.32 -11.80
N ASP A 110 21.90 3.46 -11.12
CA ASP A 110 20.54 3.13 -11.49
C ASP A 110 19.58 4.28 -11.11
N ALA A 111 18.82 4.77 -12.11
CA ALA A 111 17.75 5.73 -11.88
C ALA A 111 16.63 5.15 -11.00
N GLY A 112 16.46 3.83 -11.04
CA GLY A 112 15.47 3.07 -10.32
C GLY A 112 14.11 3.00 -11.00
N GLN A 113 13.24 2.19 -10.42
CA GLN A 113 11.83 2.09 -10.80
C GLN A 113 10.95 2.46 -9.61
N SER A 114 9.81 3.08 -9.87
CA SER A 114 8.85 3.47 -8.82
C SER A 114 7.44 3.00 -9.12
N LYS A 115 6.71 2.59 -8.08
CA LYS A 115 5.31 2.19 -8.14
C LYS A 115 4.55 2.69 -6.91
N THR A 116 3.28 3.03 -7.10
CA THR A 116 2.38 3.40 -6.01
C THR A 116 1.76 2.16 -5.37
N SER A 117 1.55 2.20 -4.06
CA SER A 117 0.82 1.21 -3.27
C SER A 117 0.03 1.93 -2.20
N SER A 118 -1.09 1.36 -1.74
CA SER A 118 -2.01 1.97 -0.79
C SER A 118 -2.20 1.10 0.45
N PHE A 119 -2.37 1.76 1.59
CA PHE A 119 -2.91 1.17 2.81
C PHE A 119 -4.30 1.75 3.08
N VAL A 120 -5.21 0.92 3.60
CA VAL A 120 -6.60 1.29 3.86
C VAL A 120 -6.92 1.27 5.35
N ALA A 121 -7.89 2.07 5.77
CA ALA A 121 -8.35 2.11 7.16
C ALA A 121 -9.01 0.79 7.58
N ASP A 122 -8.94 0.46 8.86
CA ASP A 122 -9.50 -0.78 9.40
C ASP A 122 -10.99 -0.64 9.76
N THR A 123 -11.85 -1.13 8.87
CA THR A 123 -13.30 -1.16 9.12
C THR A 123 -13.71 -2.04 10.30
N ALA A 124 -12.90 -3.02 10.69
CA ALA A 124 -13.24 -3.92 11.80
C ALA A 124 -13.07 -3.26 13.18
N THR A 125 -12.23 -2.21 13.28
CA THR A 125 -12.01 -1.45 14.52
C THR A 125 -12.63 -0.05 14.46
N ALA A 126 -13.57 0.16 13.53
CA ALA A 126 -14.30 1.40 13.36
C ALA A 126 -15.05 1.80 14.63
N HIS A 127 -14.94 3.07 15.01
CA HIS A 127 -15.69 3.67 16.10
C HIS A 127 -15.93 5.16 15.86
N VAL A 128 -16.98 5.71 16.50
CA VAL A 128 -17.20 7.16 16.52
C VAL A 128 -16.19 7.79 17.45
N SER A 129 -15.25 8.58 16.93
CA SER A 129 -14.26 9.30 17.74
C SER A 129 -14.80 10.59 18.31
N THR A 130 -15.67 11.28 17.56
CA THR A 130 -16.28 12.54 17.98
C THR A 130 -17.73 12.59 17.57
N LEU A 131 -18.57 13.17 18.43
CA LEU A 131 -19.94 13.58 18.10
C LEU A 131 -20.11 15.04 18.51
N THR A 132 -20.46 15.88 17.54
CA THR A 132 -20.66 17.32 17.75
C THR A 132 -22.11 17.68 17.41
N ILE A 133 -22.74 18.53 18.23
CA ILE A 133 -24.00 19.18 17.86
C ILE A 133 -23.63 20.46 17.11
N ASP A 134 -23.96 20.51 15.83
CA ASP A 134 -23.62 21.65 14.96
C ASP A 134 -24.68 22.74 15.03
N THR A 135 -25.96 22.35 15.17
CA THR A 135 -27.10 23.26 15.35
C THR A 135 -27.92 22.79 16.54
N ASP A 136 -28.15 23.69 17.50
CA ASP A 136 -28.93 23.44 18.71
C ASP A 136 -29.92 24.58 19.00
N GLY A 137 -30.90 24.32 19.86
CA GLY A 137 -31.87 25.31 20.32
C GLY A 137 -32.95 25.68 19.31
N SER A 138 -33.17 24.85 18.29
CA SER A 138 -34.25 25.06 17.32
C SER A 138 -35.63 25.02 17.97
N VAL A 139 -36.56 25.81 17.44
CA VAL A 139 -37.95 25.86 17.92
C VAL A 139 -38.63 24.51 17.71
N ALA A 140 -39.20 23.92 18.76
CA ALA A 140 -39.98 22.69 18.68
C ALA A 140 -41.34 22.92 17.98
N ASN A 141 -41.30 23.04 16.66
CA ASN A 141 -42.47 23.25 15.80
C ASN A 141 -42.62 22.17 14.72
N GLY A 142 -41.89 21.07 14.85
CA GLY A 142 -41.85 19.96 13.89
C GLY A 142 -41.08 20.24 12.59
N THR A 143 -40.57 21.46 12.39
CA THR A 143 -39.92 21.87 11.13
C THR A 143 -38.50 22.42 11.32
N ALA A 144 -38.23 23.16 12.41
CA ALA A 144 -36.89 23.64 12.70
C ALA A 144 -36.01 22.49 13.18
N GLN A 145 -34.80 22.39 12.61
CA GLN A 145 -33.91 21.24 12.77
C GLN A 145 -32.71 21.58 13.63
N ASN A 146 -32.44 20.71 14.60
CA ASN A 146 -31.10 20.57 15.13
C ASN A 146 -30.29 19.61 14.24
N SER A 147 -28.96 19.71 14.31
CA SER A 147 -28.05 18.87 13.53
C SER A 147 -26.85 18.43 14.32
N ALA A 148 -26.35 17.24 14.03
CA ALA A 148 -25.16 16.67 14.64
C ALA A 148 -24.26 16.00 13.60
N THR A 149 -22.96 16.03 13.85
CA THR A 149 -21.94 15.38 13.03
C THR A 149 -21.16 14.38 13.88
N ALA A 150 -21.14 13.11 13.44
CA ALA A 150 -20.27 12.07 13.96
C ALA A 150 -19.06 11.89 13.04
N THR A 151 -17.86 11.79 13.62
CA THR A 151 -16.63 11.40 12.89
C THR A 151 -16.29 9.95 13.24
N VAL A 152 -16.04 9.13 12.23
CA VAL A 152 -15.70 7.71 12.38
C VAL A 152 -14.23 7.47 11.99
N VAL A 153 -13.52 6.79 12.88
CA VAL A 153 -12.11 6.40 12.69
C VAL A 153 -11.87 4.95 13.12
N ASP A 154 -10.75 4.36 12.72
CA ASP A 154 -10.29 3.06 13.23
C ASP A 154 -9.46 3.23 14.52
N SER A 155 -8.95 2.12 15.06
CA SER A 155 -8.11 2.16 16.27
C SER A 155 -6.77 2.90 16.12
N GLN A 156 -6.31 3.13 14.87
CA GLN A 156 -5.12 3.90 14.54
C GLN A 156 -5.45 5.37 14.23
N ASN A 157 -6.71 5.78 14.37
CA ASN A 157 -7.26 7.10 14.02
C ASN A 157 -7.24 7.41 12.51
N ASN A 158 -7.22 6.38 11.65
CA ASN A 158 -7.46 6.59 10.23
C ASN A 158 -8.93 6.90 10.00
N ILE A 159 -9.20 7.81 9.07
CA ILE A 159 -10.55 8.26 8.73
C ILE A 159 -11.27 7.19 7.90
N LEU A 160 -12.52 6.86 8.25
CA LEU A 160 -13.33 5.90 7.50
C LEU A 160 -14.43 6.58 6.70
N ALA A 161 -14.25 6.65 5.38
CA ALA A 161 -15.29 7.04 4.45
C ALA A 161 -16.28 5.90 4.19
N ASN A 162 -17.48 6.23 3.71
CA ASN A 162 -18.51 5.27 3.28
C ASN A 162 -18.94 4.27 4.36
N THR A 163 -18.84 4.65 5.63
CA THR A 163 -19.23 3.83 6.79
C THR A 163 -20.60 4.24 7.29
N THR A 164 -21.49 3.27 7.50
CA THR A 164 -22.84 3.51 8.04
C THR A 164 -22.78 3.82 9.53
N VAL A 165 -23.37 4.94 9.93
CA VAL A 165 -23.60 5.34 11.33
C VAL A 165 -25.08 5.16 11.64
N ASN A 166 -25.37 4.46 12.73
CA ASN A 166 -26.72 4.24 13.23
C ASN A 166 -27.03 5.26 14.32
N TRP A 167 -28.18 5.92 14.22
CA TRP A 167 -28.60 6.99 15.11
C TRP A 167 -29.82 6.54 15.91
N THR A 168 -29.80 6.86 17.20
CA THR A 168 -30.95 6.63 18.08
C THR A 168 -31.12 7.84 18.99
N VAL A 169 -32.34 8.06 19.44
CA VAL A 169 -32.70 9.12 20.38
C VAL A 169 -33.70 8.55 21.37
N THR A 170 -33.55 8.90 22.64
CA THR A 170 -34.41 8.39 23.74
C THR A 170 -35.57 9.34 24.07
N GLY A 171 -35.62 10.52 23.45
CA GLY A 171 -36.65 11.56 23.63
C GLY A 171 -37.71 11.56 22.53
N SER A 172 -38.50 12.63 22.47
CA SER A 172 -39.57 12.85 21.49
C SER A 172 -39.07 13.27 20.10
N ALA A 173 -37.84 13.77 20.01
CA ALA A 173 -37.28 14.23 18.75
C ALA A 173 -37.31 13.14 17.67
N GLY A 174 -37.76 13.51 16.48
CA GLY A 174 -37.76 12.67 15.28
C GLY A 174 -36.46 12.84 14.51
N LEU A 175 -35.72 11.73 14.32
CA LEU A 175 -34.59 11.69 13.40
C LEU A 175 -35.09 11.73 11.95
N THR A 176 -34.38 12.42 11.06
CA THR A 176 -34.69 12.41 9.61
C THR A 176 -34.44 11.05 8.96
N SER A 177 -33.56 10.24 9.54
CA SER A 177 -33.28 8.84 9.16
C SER A 177 -32.72 8.08 10.37
N GLY A 178 -32.87 6.76 10.41
CA GLY A 178 -32.20 5.93 11.43
C GLY A 178 -30.70 5.75 11.18
N THR A 179 -30.23 6.08 9.97
CA THR A 179 -28.84 5.91 9.55
C THR A 179 -28.36 7.04 8.66
N SER A 180 -27.06 7.33 8.70
CA SER A 180 -26.36 8.10 7.66
C SER A 180 -25.01 7.46 7.33
N THR A 181 -24.35 7.92 6.26
CA THR A 181 -23.08 7.35 5.79
C THR A 181 -21.99 8.41 5.85
N THR A 182 -20.79 8.03 6.28
CA THR A 182 -19.67 8.95 6.35
C THR A 182 -19.18 9.39 4.97
N ASN A 183 -18.83 10.67 4.84
CA ASN A 183 -18.19 11.23 3.64
C ASN A 183 -16.68 10.91 3.58
N GLY A 184 -15.97 11.47 2.60
CA GLY A 184 -14.51 11.29 2.45
C GLY A 184 -13.66 11.75 3.64
N SER A 185 -14.20 12.59 4.51
CA SER A 185 -13.59 13.04 5.77
C SER A 185 -14.05 12.22 6.98
N GLY A 186 -14.74 11.09 6.76
CA GLY A 186 -15.25 10.21 7.81
C GLY A 186 -16.40 10.78 8.60
N GLN A 187 -17.08 11.80 8.09
CA GLN A 187 -18.15 12.50 8.79
C GLN A 187 -19.53 12.08 8.31
N ALA A 188 -20.39 11.68 9.24
CA ALA A 188 -21.79 11.36 9.03
C ALA A 188 -22.66 12.41 9.74
N VAL A 189 -23.58 13.03 9.01
CA VAL A 189 -24.47 14.08 9.53
C VAL A 189 -25.86 13.50 9.81
N MET A 190 -26.50 13.97 10.87
CA MET A 190 -27.90 13.69 11.21
C MET A 190 -28.62 14.99 11.54
N THR A 191 -29.84 15.15 11.04
CA THR A 191 -30.74 16.23 11.46
C THR A 191 -31.99 15.66 12.11
N PHE A 192 -32.55 16.41 13.06
CA PHE A 192 -33.70 15.97 13.85
C PHE A 192 -34.57 17.15 14.27
N THR A 193 -35.88 16.92 14.41
CA THR A 193 -36.89 17.91 14.80
C THR A 193 -37.68 17.42 16.01
N ASP A 194 -38.38 18.32 16.71
CA ASP A 194 -39.30 17.97 17.80
C ASP A 194 -40.53 18.88 17.78
N THR A 195 -41.59 18.51 18.53
CA THR A 195 -42.85 19.26 18.69
C THR A 195 -43.23 19.47 20.14
#